data_AF-A0A0F8X158-F1
#
_entry.id   AF-A0A0F8X158-F1
#
_cell.length_a   1.000
_cell.length_b   1.000
_cell.length_c   1.000
_cell.angle_alpha   90.00
_cell.angle_beta   90.00
_cell.angle_gamma   90.00
#
_symmetry.space_group_name_H-M   'P 1'
#
loop_
_entity.id
_entity.type
_entity.pdbx_description
1 polymer ?
#
loop_
_entity_poly.entity_id
_entity_poly.type
_entity_poly.pdbx_seq_one_letter_code
_entity_poly.pdbx_strand_id
1 'polypeptide(L)'
;IDQIERPERPIPSGIVSLKAAALFGTVLMVLGIALAFFADPVSGSIALVLSLSILTYDAFSKNNAFLGPFNMGLCRSLNLLLGMSLLIQFDYWLIALTPLVYISAITMISQGEVLGNNKKNIAFAGVLYLIVLLGIITATLYWDLQTLQALPFLLVFAFLIFKPLIKAYRQNSPENIKKAVKAGVISLIVMDACIAVAFSFWWVGLLILLLLPLSMLLSRMFAVT
;
A
#
# COMPACT_ATOMS: atom_id res chain seq x y z
N ILE A 1 22.24 9.85 -1.59
CA ILE A 1 21.79 8.48 -1.27
C ILE A 1 21.66 7.70 -2.56
N ASP A 2 20.66 7.98 -3.40
CA ASP A 2 20.43 7.26 -4.66
C ASP A 2 21.64 7.20 -5.62
N GLN A 3 22.46 8.25 -5.71
CA GLN A 3 23.70 8.22 -6.51
C GLN A 3 24.69 7.13 -6.09
N ILE A 4 24.66 6.72 -4.82
CA ILE A 4 25.56 5.70 -4.25
C ILE A 4 24.85 4.35 -4.18
N GLU A 5 23.62 4.32 -3.67
CA GLU A 5 22.89 3.08 -3.41
C GLU A 5 22.21 2.48 -4.65
N ARG A 6 21.79 3.33 -5.61
CA ARG A 6 21.02 2.94 -6.79
C ARG A 6 21.34 3.84 -7.99
N PRO A 7 22.59 3.81 -8.50
CA PRO A 7 23.05 4.67 -9.58
C PRO A 7 22.29 4.47 -10.89
N GLU A 8 21.62 3.32 -11.06
CA GLU A 8 20.80 2.99 -12.23
C GLU A 8 19.52 3.84 -12.35
N ARG A 9 19.12 4.59 -11.32
CA ARG A 9 17.90 5.41 -11.35
C ARG A 9 18.00 6.57 -12.36
N PRO A 10 16.88 7.06 -12.94
CA PRO A 10 16.90 8.06 -14.03
C PRO A 10 17.59 9.39 -13.70
N ILE A 11 17.52 9.86 -12.44
CA ILE A 11 18.15 11.11 -12.02
C ILE A 11 19.66 10.92 -11.80
N PRO A 12 20.14 9.93 -10.99
CA PRO A 12 21.57 9.65 -10.87
C PRO A 12 22.29 9.31 -12.18
N SER A 13 21.66 8.53 -13.06
CA SER A 13 22.23 8.11 -14.34
C SER A 13 22.28 9.23 -15.39
N GLY A 14 21.70 10.40 -15.09
CA GLY A 14 21.70 11.55 -16.00
C GLY A 14 20.70 11.45 -17.17
N ILE A 15 19.87 10.41 -17.23
CA ILE A 15 18.83 10.26 -18.25
C ILE A 15 17.82 11.42 -18.17
N VAL A 16 17.51 11.90 -16.96
CA VAL A 16 16.62 13.04 -16.73
C VAL A 16 17.28 14.04 -15.78
N SER A 17 17.24 15.33 -16.14
CA SER A 17 17.75 16.38 -15.25
C SER A 17 16.86 16.57 -14.02
N LEU A 18 17.47 16.95 -12.88
CA LEU A 18 16.73 17.22 -11.63
C LEU A 18 15.61 18.25 -11.82
N LYS A 19 15.89 19.33 -12.58
CA LYS A 19 14.90 20.39 -12.85
C LYS A 19 13.72 19.88 -13.67
N ALA A 20 13.98 19.07 -14.70
CA ALA A 20 12.92 18.49 -15.52
C ALA A 20 12.05 17.52 -14.70
N ALA A 21 12.67 16.65 -13.90
CA ALA A 21 11.94 15.74 -13.02
C ALA A 21 11.09 16.48 -11.98
N ALA A 22 11.63 17.53 -11.35
CA ALA A 22 10.91 18.35 -10.39
C ALA A 22 9.71 19.06 -11.04
N LEU A 23 9.91 19.73 -12.18
CA LEU A 23 8.82 20.41 -12.90
C LEU A 23 7.73 19.42 -13.30
N PHE A 24 8.10 18.28 -13.88
CA PHE A 24 7.16 17.27 -14.33
C PHE A 24 6.34 16.70 -13.15
N GLY A 25 7.01 16.35 -12.05
CA GLY A 25 6.35 15.87 -10.84
C GLY A 25 5.39 16.90 -10.23
N THR A 26 5.81 18.17 -10.14
CA THR A 26 4.95 19.26 -9.64
C THR A 26 3.73 19.48 -10.52
N VAL A 27 3.90 19.50 -11.85
CA VAL A 27 2.78 19.67 -12.80
C VAL A 27 1.77 18.53 -12.65
N LEU A 28 2.23 17.27 -12.62
CA LEU A 28 1.33 16.13 -12.45
C LEU A 28 0.59 16.16 -11.11
N MET A 29 1.28 16.53 -10.03
CA MET A 29 0.66 16.61 -8.71
C MET A 29 -0.42 17.70 -8.67
N VAL A 30 -0.11 18.91 -9.15
CA VAL A 30 -1.06 20.03 -9.21
C VAL A 30 -2.26 19.68 -10.09
N LEU A 31 -2.01 19.06 -11.26
CA LEU A 31 -3.07 18.63 -12.16
C LEU A 31 -3.97 17.59 -11.50
N GLY A 32 -3.41 16.60 -10.80
CA GLY A 32 -4.19 15.59 -10.08
C GLY A 32 -5.09 16.20 -9.01
N ILE A 33 -4.58 17.15 -8.21
CA ILE A 33 -5.36 17.88 -7.20
C ILE A 33 -6.47 18.69 -7.88
N ALA A 34 -6.15 19.42 -8.96
CA ALA A 34 -7.13 20.22 -9.69
C ALA A 34 -8.27 19.34 -10.23
N LEU A 35 -7.94 18.23 -10.88
CA LEU A 35 -8.93 17.27 -11.38
C LEU A 35 -9.80 16.68 -10.27
N ALA A 36 -9.23 16.43 -9.08
CA ALA A 36 -10.01 15.99 -7.93
C ALA A 36 -11.00 17.06 -7.44
N PHE A 37 -10.60 18.34 -7.39
CA PHE A 37 -11.52 19.46 -7.10
C PHE A 37 -12.60 19.65 -8.17
N PHE A 38 -12.28 19.39 -9.44
CA PHE A 38 -13.26 19.42 -10.53
C PHE A 38 -14.32 18.31 -10.38
N ALA A 39 -13.94 17.16 -9.83
CA ALA A 39 -14.87 16.07 -9.58
C ALA A 39 -15.78 16.36 -8.37
N ASP A 40 -15.18 16.76 -7.23
CA ASP A 40 -15.90 17.07 -6.01
C ASP A 40 -14.99 17.82 -4.99
N PRO A 41 -15.49 18.84 -4.24
CA PRO A 41 -14.66 19.60 -3.28
C PRO A 41 -14.05 18.78 -2.14
N VAL A 42 -14.74 17.75 -1.66
CA VAL A 42 -14.23 16.86 -0.60
C VAL A 42 -13.10 16.01 -1.16
N SER A 43 -13.29 15.46 -2.36
CA SER A 43 -12.25 14.71 -3.09
C SER A 43 -11.01 15.55 -3.32
N GLY A 44 -11.16 16.80 -3.77
CA GLY A 44 -10.05 17.76 -3.90
C GLY A 44 -9.30 18.02 -2.58
N SER A 45 -10.03 18.16 -1.48
CA SER A 45 -9.45 18.34 -0.15
C SER A 45 -8.65 17.12 0.30
N ILE A 46 -9.17 15.90 0.08
CA ILE A 46 -8.44 14.65 0.37
C ILE A 46 -7.19 14.54 -0.51
N ALA A 47 -7.27 14.87 -1.80
CA ALA A 47 -6.14 14.86 -2.71
C ALA A 47 -5.02 15.84 -2.27
N LEU A 48 -5.39 17.01 -1.77
CA LEU A 48 -4.45 17.98 -1.21
C LEU A 48 -3.72 17.43 0.02
N VAL A 49 -4.47 16.84 0.96
CA VAL A 49 -3.88 16.21 2.17
C VAL A 49 -2.98 15.04 1.77
N LEU A 50 -3.42 14.19 0.85
CA LEU A 50 -2.63 13.09 0.29
C LEU A 50 -1.32 13.59 -0.32
N SER A 51 -1.38 14.64 -1.15
CA SER A 51 -0.18 15.25 -1.74
C SER A 51 0.79 15.76 -0.67
N LEU A 52 0.29 16.39 0.39
CA LEU A 52 1.12 16.88 1.49
C LEU A 52 1.76 15.72 2.27
N SER A 53 1.01 14.64 2.52
CA SER A 53 1.53 13.43 3.16
C SER A 53 2.66 12.78 2.34
N ILE A 54 2.50 12.68 1.01
CA ILE A 54 3.53 12.18 0.09
C ILE A 54 4.81 13.01 0.20
N LEU A 55 4.69 14.34 0.08
CA LEU A 55 5.86 15.23 0.16
C LEU A 55 6.54 15.17 1.54
N THR A 56 5.76 15.05 2.61
CA THR A 56 6.28 14.95 3.97
C THR A 56 6.98 13.61 4.22
N TYR A 57 6.47 12.52 3.62
CA TYR A 57 7.11 11.22 3.66
C TYR A 57 8.48 11.28 2.99
N ASP A 58 8.53 11.79 1.75
CA ASP A 58 9.74 11.83 0.95
C ASP A 58 10.82 12.77 1.51
N ALA A 59 10.41 13.89 2.12
CA ALA A 59 11.30 14.88 2.68
C ALA A 59 11.80 14.52 4.09
N PHE A 60 10.93 14.00 4.96
CA PHE A 60 11.24 13.89 6.40
C PHE A 60 10.99 12.49 6.98
N SER A 61 9.84 11.89 6.73
CA SER A 61 9.41 10.72 7.51
C SER A 61 10.09 9.41 7.11
N LYS A 62 10.52 9.25 5.85
CA LYS A 62 11.01 7.96 5.31
C LYS A 62 12.19 7.35 6.09
N ASN A 63 13.03 8.18 6.69
CA ASN A 63 14.20 7.74 7.45
C ASN A 63 13.89 7.43 8.93
N ASN A 64 12.67 7.73 9.39
CA ASN A 64 12.26 7.49 10.77
C ASN A 64 11.62 6.10 10.90
N ALA A 65 12.08 5.33 11.90
CA ALA A 65 11.64 3.96 12.14
C ALA A 65 10.12 3.81 12.35
N PHE A 66 9.46 4.81 12.95
CA PHE A 66 8.02 4.77 13.22
C PHE A 66 7.21 5.66 12.27
N LEU A 67 7.65 6.91 12.06
CA LEU A 67 6.91 7.86 11.23
C LEU A 67 6.93 7.49 9.74
N GLY A 68 7.98 6.82 9.26
CA GLY A 68 8.05 6.34 7.88
C GLY A 68 6.93 5.36 7.57
N PRO A 69 6.83 4.23 8.29
CA PRO A 69 5.73 3.28 8.13
C PRO A 69 4.35 3.90 8.26
N PHE A 70 4.14 4.72 9.30
CA PHE A 70 2.85 5.36 9.53
C PHE A 70 2.44 6.28 8.38
N ASN A 71 3.35 7.16 7.92
CA ASN A 71 3.02 8.12 6.86
C ASN A 71 2.82 7.42 5.50
N MET A 72 3.57 6.34 5.21
CA MET A 72 3.32 5.53 4.01
C MET A 72 1.95 4.84 4.06
N GLY A 73 1.55 4.35 5.25
CA GLY A 73 0.21 3.82 5.50
C GLY A 73 -0.88 4.89 5.32
N LEU A 74 -0.65 6.09 5.85
CA LEU A 74 -1.54 7.23 5.70
C LEU A 74 -1.74 7.61 4.23
N CYS A 75 -0.66 7.66 3.43
CA CYS A 75 -0.76 7.91 1.98
C CYS A 75 -1.65 6.89 1.28
N ARG A 76 -1.51 5.60 1.60
CA ARG A 76 -2.35 4.54 1.01
C ARG A 76 -3.80 4.60 1.46
N SER A 77 -4.03 5.06 2.68
CA SER A 77 -5.37 5.24 3.25
C SER A 77 -6.10 6.42 2.64
N LEU A 78 -5.42 7.57 2.53
CA LEU A 78 -5.94 8.75 1.86
C LEU A 78 -6.19 8.48 0.37
N ASN A 79 -5.35 7.66 -0.29
CA ASN A 79 -5.59 7.23 -1.66
C ASN A 79 -6.88 6.40 -1.80
N LEU A 80 -7.15 5.48 -0.86
CA LEU A 80 -8.40 4.73 -0.84
C LEU A 80 -9.61 5.66 -0.58
N LEU A 81 -9.48 6.56 0.40
CA LEU A 81 -10.52 7.56 0.71
C LEU A 81 -10.84 8.46 -0.47
N LEU A 82 -9.81 8.88 -1.24
CA LEU A 82 -10.00 9.69 -2.44
C LEU A 82 -10.85 8.96 -3.50
N GLY A 83 -10.69 7.64 -3.63
CA GLY A 83 -11.54 6.84 -4.51
C GLY A 83 -12.97 6.69 -3.97
N MET A 84 -13.11 6.52 -2.65
CA MET A 84 -14.40 6.35 -1.99
C MET A 84 -15.22 7.65 -1.92
N SER A 85 -14.59 8.82 -1.83
CA SER A 85 -15.25 10.11 -1.58
C SER A 85 -16.26 10.52 -2.65
N LEU A 86 -16.16 9.95 -3.86
CA LEU A 86 -17.11 10.22 -4.95
C LEU A 86 -18.45 9.50 -4.79
N LEU A 87 -18.48 8.36 -4.10
CA LEU A 87 -19.64 7.45 -4.08
C LEU A 87 -20.19 7.23 -2.67
N ILE A 88 -19.37 7.41 -1.65
CA ILE A 88 -19.64 6.95 -0.30
C ILE A 88 -19.73 8.17 0.64
N GLN A 89 -20.93 8.42 1.19
CA GLN A 89 -21.04 9.19 2.43
C GLN A 89 -20.16 8.49 3.47
N PHE A 90 -19.39 9.23 4.26
CA PHE A 90 -18.29 8.72 5.11
C PHE A 90 -18.63 7.57 6.10
N ASP A 91 -19.81 6.98 6.06
CA ASP A 91 -20.29 5.85 6.84
C ASP A 91 -19.32 4.65 6.87
N TYR A 92 -18.55 4.44 5.80
CA TYR A 92 -17.59 3.33 5.66
C TYR A 92 -16.12 3.74 5.85
N TRP A 93 -15.86 4.92 6.43
CA TRP A 93 -14.50 5.48 6.55
C TRP A 93 -13.52 4.54 7.29
N LEU A 94 -14.00 3.66 8.17
CA LEU A 94 -13.17 2.71 8.91
C LEU A 94 -12.38 1.77 7.99
N ILE A 95 -12.84 1.54 6.75
CA ILE A 95 -12.12 0.73 5.76
C ILE A 95 -10.81 1.41 5.33
N ALA A 96 -10.74 2.74 5.42
CA ALA A 96 -9.50 3.46 5.16
C ALA A 96 -8.41 3.15 6.20
N LEU A 97 -8.76 2.67 7.40
CA LEU A 97 -7.77 2.25 8.39
C LEU A 97 -7.09 0.93 7.99
N THR A 98 -7.71 0.13 7.13
CA THR A 98 -7.17 -1.15 6.66
C THR A 98 -5.82 -0.98 5.95
N PRO A 99 -5.70 -0.18 4.86
CA PRO A 99 -4.40 0.09 4.24
C PRO A 99 -3.44 0.83 5.18
N LEU A 100 -3.93 1.66 6.12
CA LEU A 100 -3.08 2.36 7.10
C LEU A 100 -2.26 1.36 7.90
N VAL A 101 -2.96 0.44 8.56
CA VAL A 101 -2.36 -0.56 9.44
C VAL A 101 -1.54 -1.56 8.62
N TYR A 102 -2.08 -2.01 7.50
CA TYR A 102 -1.43 -3.01 6.64
C TYR A 102 -0.10 -2.52 6.06
N ILE A 103 -0.07 -1.32 5.49
CA ILE A 103 1.12 -0.77 4.86
C ILE A 103 2.13 -0.29 5.89
N SER A 104 1.68 0.19 7.06
CA SER A 104 2.57 0.42 8.19
C SER A 104 3.30 -0.87 8.59
N ALA A 105 2.59 -1.99 8.65
CA ALA A 105 3.20 -3.29 8.95
C ALA A 105 4.25 -3.70 7.89
N ILE A 106 3.92 -3.59 6.60
CA ILE A 106 4.87 -3.92 5.51
C ILE A 106 6.11 -3.03 5.55
N THR A 107 5.92 -1.72 5.71
CA THR A 107 7.01 -0.75 5.72
C THR A 107 7.91 -0.93 6.94
N MET A 108 7.36 -1.41 8.07
CA MET A 108 8.15 -1.75 9.25
C MET A 108 8.99 -3.03 9.04
N ILE A 109 8.48 -4.00 8.28
CA ILE A 109 9.25 -5.19 7.87
C ILE A 109 10.41 -4.77 6.95
N SER A 110 10.17 -3.86 6.01
CA SER A 110 11.17 -3.46 4.99
C SER A 110 12.40 -2.76 5.56
N GLN A 111 12.29 -2.14 6.74
CA GLN A 111 13.45 -1.58 7.44
C GLN A 111 14.51 -2.63 7.81
N GLY A 112 14.12 -3.91 7.91
CA GLY A 112 15.04 -5.02 8.19
C GLY A 112 15.76 -5.60 6.97
N GLU A 113 15.57 -5.05 5.76
CA GLU A 113 16.06 -5.63 4.50
C GLU A 113 17.57 -5.56 4.30
N VAL A 114 18.28 -4.65 4.99
CA VAL A 114 19.72 -4.41 4.79
C VAL A 114 20.57 -5.29 5.71
N LEU A 115 20.29 -5.29 7.01
CA LEU A 115 21.14 -5.95 8.02
C LEU A 115 20.55 -7.27 8.55
N GLY A 116 19.27 -7.56 8.30
CA GLY A 116 18.57 -8.66 8.98
C GLY A 116 18.39 -8.40 10.48
N ASN A 117 18.05 -9.44 11.24
CA ASN A 117 17.80 -9.40 12.69
C ASN A 117 16.58 -8.56 13.14
N ASN A 118 15.51 -8.56 12.35
CA ASN A 118 14.30 -7.77 12.58
C ASN A 118 13.09 -8.60 13.09
N LYS A 119 13.35 -9.63 13.91
CA LYS A 119 12.29 -10.57 14.35
C LYS A 119 11.15 -9.88 15.12
N LYS A 120 11.46 -8.86 15.93
CA LYS A 120 10.45 -8.11 16.70
C LYS A 120 9.46 -7.40 15.80
N ASN A 121 9.93 -6.69 14.77
CA ASN A 121 9.03 -6.00 13.84
C ASN A 121 8.24 -7.00 12.98
N ILE A 122 8.82 -8.15 12.62
CA ILE A 122 8.08 -9.20 11.89
C ILE A 122 6.95 -9.78 12.75
N ALA A 123 7.21 -10.06 14.03
CA ALA A 123 6.19 -10.54 14.95
C ALA A 123 5.08 -9.49 15.14
N PHE A 124 5.47 -8.22 15.36
CA PHE A 124 4.53 -7.11 15.50
C PHE A 124 3.70 -6.91 14.22
N ALA A 125 4.33 -6.97 13.05
CA ALA A 125 3.63 -6.90 11.77
C ALA A 125 2.66 -8.06 11.57
N GLY A 126 2.97 -9.26 12.08
CA GLY A 126 2.04 -10.38 12.12
C GLY A 126 0.78 -10.08 12.95
N VAL A 127 0.92 -9.40 14.09
CA VAL A 127 -0.22 -8.93 14.89
C VAL A 127 -1.03 -7.89 14.12
N LEU A 128 -0.37 -6.93 13.47
CA LEU A 128 -1.05 -5.94 12.64
C LEU A 128 -1.80 -6.57 11.46
N TYR A 129 -1.25 -7.62 10.83
CA TYR A 129 -1.95 -8.40 9.81
C TYR A 129 -3.19 -9.10 10.34
N LEU A 130 -3.12 -9.69 11.55
CA LEU A 130 -4.30 -10.26 12.19
C LEU A 130 -5.37 -9.20 12.47
N ILE A 131 -4.97 -8.02 12.96
CA ILE A 131 -5.89 -6.88 13.18
C ILE A 131 -6.56 -6.47 11.87
N VAL A 132 -5.82 -6.41 10.77
CA VAL A 132 -6.36 -6.10 9.44
C VAL A 132 -7.37 -7.16 8.98
N LEU A 133 -7.03 -8.44 9.08
CA LEU A 133 -7.94 -9.53 8.67
C LEU A 133 -9.22 -9.53 9.50
N LEU A 134 -9.08 -9.46 10.82
CA LEU A 134 -10.23 -9.41 11.73
C LEU A 134 -11.05 -8.15 11.49
N GLY A 135 -10.40 -6.99 11.31
CA GLY A 135 -11.05 -5.73 11.01
C GLY A 135 -11.87 -5.75 9.73
N ILE A 136 -11.36 -6.39 8.66
CA ILE A 136 -12.14 -6.59 7.43
C ILE A 136 -13.37 -7.46 7.73
N ILE A 137 -13.19 -8.61 8.38
CA ILE A 137 -14.31 -9.52 8.69
C ILE A 137 -15.37 -8.82 9.54
N THR A 138 -14.97 -8.18 10.64
CA THR A 138 -15.90 -7.52 11.55
C THR A 138 -16.62 -6.36 10.88
N ALA A 139 -15.92 -5.57 10.07
CA ALA A 139 -16.52 -4.49 9.30
C ALA A 139 -17.57 -5.02 8.30
N THR A 140 -17.25 -6.09 7.56
CA THR A 140 -18.18 -6.67 6.59
C THR A 140 -19.42 -7.30 7.25
N LEU A 141 -19.27 -7.87 8.44
CA LEU A 141 -20.40 -8.40 9.22
C LEU A 141 -21.24 -7.27 9.84
N TYR A 142 -20.58 -6.24 10.38
CA TYR A 142 -21.26 -5.12 11.05
C TYR A 142 -22.14 -4.32 10.09
N TRP A 143 -21.68 -4.12 8.85
CA TRP A 143 -22.42 -3.41 7.81
C TRP A 143 -23.27 -4.32 6.89
N ASP A 144 -23.44 -5.59 7.26
CA ASP A 144 -24.23 -6.58 6.48
C ASP A 144 -23.82 -6.65 4.99
N LEU A 145 -22.51 -6.61 4.73
CA LEU A 145 -21.92 -6.70 3.41
C LEU A 145 -21.78 -8.16 2.95
N GLN A 146 -21.34 -8.38 1.70
CA GLN A 146 -21.22 -9.71 1.08
C GLN A 146 -20.04 -10.55 1.62
N THR A 147 -19.99 -10.73 2.94
CA THR A 147 -18.91 -11.39 3.69
C THR A 147 -18.61 -12.78 3.14
N LEU A 148 -19.63 -13.58 2.83
CA LEU A 148 -19.45 -14.94 2.31
C LEU A 148 -18.70 -14.96 0.97
N GLN A 149 -18.94 -13.96 0.11
CA GLN A 149 -18.24 -13.83 -1.17
C GLN A 149 -16.82 -13.29 -0.99
N ALA A 150 -16.59 -12.43 0.01
CA ALA A 150 -15.27 -11.88 0.32
C ALA A 150 -14.33 -12.90 0.99
N LEU A 151 -14.89 -13.87 1.74
CA LEU A 151 -14.12 -14.86 2.50
C LEU A 151 -13.05 -15.61 1.68
N PRO A 152 -13.33 -16.15 0.48
CA PRO A 152 -12.30 -16.79 -0.35
C PRO A 152 -11.12 -15.86 -0.68
N PHE A 153 -11.39 -14.59 -1.00
CA PHE A 153 -10.36 -13.59 -1.29
C PHE A 153 -9.55 -13.27 -0.03
N LEU A 154 -10.22 -13.16 1.11
CA LEU A 154 -9.57 -12.94 2.40
C LEU A 154 -8.67 -14.10 2.81
N LEU A 155 -9.08 -15.34 2.55
CA LEU A 155 -8.26 -16.53 2.81
C LEU A 155 -7.02 -16.57 1.92
N VAL A 156 -7.17 -16.24 0.63
CA VAL A 156 -6.02 -16.10 -0.28
C VAL A 156 -5.10 -14.98 0.19
N PHE A 157 -5.64 -13.83 0.56
CA PHE A 157 -4.88 -12.71 1.11
C PHE A 157 -4.10 -13.12 2.36
N ALA A 158 -4.76 -13.75 3.34
CA ALA A 158 -4.14 -14.25 4.56
C ALA A 158 -3.00 -15.25 4.25
N PHE A 159 -3.23 -16.19 3.33
CA PHE A 159 -2.21 -17.16 2.93
C PHE A 159 -0.98 -16.48 2.31
N LEU A 160 -1.19 -15.52 1.40
CA LEU A 160 -0.11 -14.83 0.69
C LEU A 160 0.75 -13.96 1.61
N ILE A 161 0.16 -13.36 2.66
CA ILE A 161 0.92 -12.53 3.62
C ILE A 161 1.58 -13.37 4.71
N PHE A 162 0.91 -14.38 5.27
CA PHE A 162 1.45 -15.15 6.41
C PHE A 162 2.51 -16.17 6.00
N LYS A 163 2.36 -16.84 4.85
CA LYS A 163 3.33 -17.84 4.39
C LYS A 163 4.77 -17.30 4.35
N PRO A 164 5.07 -16.17 3.66
CA PRO A 164 6.42 -15.61 3.63
C PRO A 164 6.81 -14.93 4.95
N LEU A 165 5.85 -14.35 5.70
CA LEU A 165 6.12 -13.75 7.02
C LEU A 165 6.62 -14.79 8.02
N ILE A 166 5.95 -15.96 8.11
CA ILE A 166 6.36 -17.07 8.98
C ILE A 166 7.74 -17.57 8.57
N LYS A 167 8.03 -17.65 7.26
CA LYS A 167 9.35 -18.04 6.76
C LYS A 167 10.43 -17.03 7.20
N ALA A 168 10.17 -15.73 7.07
CA ALA A 168 11.08 -14.67 7.50
C ALA A 168 11.25 -14.61 9.03
N TYR A 169 10.25 -15.01 9.81
CA TYR A 169 10.35 -15.13 11.26
C TYR A 169 11.22 -16.31 11.68
N ARG A 170 11.01 -17.49 11.07
CA ARG A 170 11.77 -18.71 11.36
C ARG A 170 13.23 -18.56 10.92
N GLN A 171 13.45 -18.07 9.70
CA GLN A 171 14.77 -17.83 9.10
C GLN A 171 14.91 -16.35 8.79
N ASN A 172 15.47 -15.61 9.75
CA ASN A 172 15.55 -14.15 9.70
C ASN A 172 16.73 -13.65 8.86
N SER A 173 16.73 -14.02 7.58
CA SER A 173 17.71 -13.56 6.59
C SER A 173 17.16 -12.39 5.78
N PRO A 174 18.02 -11.47 5.30
CA PRO A 174 17.64 -10.38 4.39
C PRO A 174 16.82 -10.86 3.18
N GLU A 175 17.17 -12.03 2.63
CA GLU A 175 16.46 -12.62 1.49
C GLU A 175 15.00 -12.96 1.81
N ASN A 176 14.75 -13.61 2.96
CA ASN A 176 13.38 -13.97 3.35
C ASN A 176 12.57 -12.72 3.73
N ILE A 177 13.19 -11.71 4.33
CA ILE A 177 12.55 -10.43 4.64
C ILE A 177 12.10 -9.73 3.34
N LYS A 178 12.99 -9.62 2.34
CA LYS A 178 12.65 -9.06 1.02
C LYS A 178 11.50 -9.81 0.35
N LYS A 179 11.48 -11.14 0.44
CA LYS A 179 10.37 -11.97 -0.07
C LYS A 179 9.05 -11.67 0.66
N ALA A 180 9.08 -11.48 1.98
CA ALA A 180 7.91 -11.11 2.77
C ALA A 180 7.38 -9.72 2.39
N VAL A 181 8.25 -8.73 2.21
CA VAL A 181 7.86 -7.38 1.78
C VAL A 181 7.27 -7.40 0.37
N LYS A 182 7.93 -8.07 -0.57
CA LYS A 182 7.43 -8.21 -1.95
C LYS A 182 6.06 -8.88 -1.97
N ALA A 183 5.88 -9.96 -1.22
CA ALA A 183 4.59 -10.63 -1.11
C ALA A 183 3.52 -9.73 -0.48
N GLY A 184 3.86 -8.96 0.56
CA GLY A 184 2.96 -7.98 1.16
C GLY A 184 2.51 -6.92 0.17
N VAL A 185 3.43 -6.30 -0.57
CA VAL A 185 3.10 -5.29 -1.59
C VAL A 185 2.18 -5.86 -2.67
N ILE A 186 2.48 -7.07 -3.17
CA ILE A 186 1.64 -7.73 -4.20
C ILE A 186 0.26 -8.09 -3.64
N SER A 187 0.20 -8.50 -2.37
CA SER A 187 -1.05 -8.91 -1.71
C SER A 187 -2.00 -7.74 -1.46
N LEU A 188 -1.55 -6.49 -1.59
CA LEU A 188 -2.42 -5.31 -1.56
C LEU A 188 -3.53 -5.40 -2.61
N ILE A 189 -3.24 -5.91 -3.81
CA ILE A 189 -4.24 -6.11 -4.87
C ILE A 189 -5.33 -7.10 -4.41
N VAL A 190 -4.94 -8.14 -3.67
CA VAL A 190 -5.88 -9.14 -3.14
C VAL A 190 -6.72 -8.57 -2.00
N MET A 191 -6.13 -7.70 -1.17
CA MET A 191 -6.87 -6.95 -0.16
C MET A 191 -7.92 -6.03 -0.79
N ASP A 192 -7.55 -5.28 -1.82
CA ASP A 192 -8.47 -4.41 -2.56
C ASP A 192 -9.59 -5.23 -3.22
N ALA A 193 -9.25 -6.38 -3.82
CA ALA A 193 -10.24 -7.31 -4.35
C ALA A 193 -11.21 -7.82 -3.28
N CYS A 194 -10.71 -8.16 -2.09
CA CYS A 194 -11.52 -8.61 -0.96
C CYS A 194 -12.51 -7.53 -0.51
N ILE A 195 -12.04 -6.28 -0.35
CA ILE A 195 -12.88 -5.15 0.04
C ILE A 195 -13.92 -4.88 -1.04
N ALA A 196 -13.52 -4.83 -2.32
CA ALA A 196 -14.44 -4.58 -3.43
C ALA A 196 -15.54 -5.65 -3.54
N VAL A 197 -15.20 -6.92 -3.32
CA VAL A 197 -16.19 -8.02 -3.29
C VAL A 197 -17.14 -7.90 -2.12
N ALA A 198 -16.73 -7.34 -0.98
CA ALA A 198 -17.67 -7.11 0.11
C ALA A 198 -18.79 -6.12 -0.27
N PHE A 199 -18.46 -5.08 -1.04
CA PHE A 199 -19.42 -4.07 -1.52
C PHE A 199 -20.13 -4.43 -2.83
N SER A 200 -19.65 -5.44 -3.55
CA SER A 200 -20.13 -5.79 -4.88
C SER A 200 -20.17 -7.31 -5.03
N PHE A 201 -19.93 -7.84 -6.22
CA PHE A 201 -20.00 -9.28 -6.49
C PHE A 201 -18.61 -9.90 -6.66
N TRP A 202 -18.51 -11.22 -6.45
CA TRP A 202 -17.27 -12.00 -6.59
C TRP A 202 -16.51 -11.76 -7.91
N TRP A 203 -17.20 -11.53 -9.03
CA TRP A 203 -16.56 -11.32 -10.33
C TRP A 203 -15.79 -9.98 -10.40
N VAL A 204 -16.18 -8.96 -9.64
CA VAL A 204 -15.41 -7.70 -9.52
C VAL A 204 -14.05 -7.98 -8.90
N GLY A 205 -14.01 -8.83 -7.87
CA GLY A 205 -12.76 -9.28 -7.26
C GLY A 205 -11.86 -9.99 -8.27
N LEU A 206 -12.42 -10.84 -9.12
CA LEU A 206 -11.64 -11.51 -10.17
C LEU A 206 -11.04 -10.52 -11.17
N LEU A 207 -11.80 -9.49 -11.58
CA LEU A 207 -11.28 -8.43 -12.45
C LEU A 207 -10.12 -7.67 -11.80
N ILE A 208 -10.22 -7.37 -10.49
CA ILE A 208 -9.13 -6.74 -9.74
C ILE A 208 -7.92 -7.68 -9.64
N LEU A 209 -8.13 -8.99 -9.42
CA LEU A 209 -7.04 -9.96 -9.39
C LEU A 209 -6.32 -10.10 -10.74
N LEU A 210 -6.96 -9.80 -11.88
CA LEU A 210 -6.27 -9.75 -13.18
C LEU A 210 -5.21 -8.64 -13.25
N LEU A 211 -5.22 -7.67 -12.33
CA LEU A 211 -4.14 -6.69 -12.19
C LEU A 211 -2.85 -7.32 -11.64
N LEU A 212 -2.90 -8.50 -11.00
CA LEU A 212 -1.71 -9.22 -10.53
C LEU A 212 -0.75 -9.61 -11.67
N PRO A 213 -1.17 -10.39 -12.69
CA PRO A 213 -0.28 -10.75 -13.78
C PRO A 213 0.22 -9.52 -14.54
N LEU A 214 -0.63 -8.50 -14.72
CA LEU A 214 -0.23 -7.23 -15.32
C LEU A 214 0.85 -6.53 -14.51
N SER A 215 0.68 -6.43 -13.18
CA SER A 215 1.65 -5.86 -12.25
C SER A 215 2.98 -6.61 -12.30
N MET A 216 2.95 -7.94 -12.32
CA MET A 216 4.15 -8.78 -12.44
C MET A 216 4.87 -8.64 -13.79
N LEU A 217 4.13 -8.37 -14.87
CA LEU A 217 4.70 -8.13 -16.19
C LEU A 217 5.37 -6.74 -16.24
N LEU A 218 4.68 -5.71 -15.77
CA LEU A 218 5.20 -4.35 -15.72
C LEU A 218 6.39 -4.21 -14.77
N SER A 219 6.42 -4.95 -13.66
CA SER A 219 7.56 -4.97 -12.74
C SER A 219 8.83 -5.56 -13.34
N ARG A 220 8.76 -6.22 -14.51
CA ARG A 220 9.94 -6.65 -15.28
C ARG A 220 10.46 -5.55 -16.20
N MET A 221 9.60 -4.63 -16.63
CA MET A 221 9.93 -3.53 -17.53
C MET A 221 10.48 -2.31 -16.76
N PHE A 222 9.93 -2.06 -15.58
CA PHE A 222 10.43 -1.04 -14.66
C PHE A 222 11.29 -1.72 -13.60
N ALA A 223 12.44 -1.13 -13.26
CA ALA A 223 13.30 -1.61 -12.17
C ALA A 223 12.57 -1.48 -10.82
N VAL A 224 11.67 -2.41 -10.55
CA VAL A 224 10.91 -2.51 -9.30
C VAL A 224 11.58 -3.60 -8.47
N THR A 225 12.13 -3.14 -7.34
CA THR A 225 13.06 -3.78 -6.38
C THR A 225 14.51 -3.82 -6.80
#